data_AF-A0A2T4D5B8-F1
#
_entry.id   AF-A0A2T4D5B8-F1
#
_cell.length_a   1.000
_cell.length_b   1.000
_cell.length_c   1.000
_cell.angle_alpha   90.00
_cell.angle_beta   90.00
_cell.angle_gamma   90.00
#
_symmetry.space_group_name_H-M   'P 1'
#
loop_
_entity.id
_entity.type
_entity.pdbx_description
1 polymer ?
#
loop_
_entity_poly.entity_id
_entity_poly.type
_entity_poly.pdbx_seq_one_letter_code
_entity_poly.pdbx_strand_id
1 'polypeptide(L)'
;ELEMLIPLARKLGVEPMIGLRSKMMVRSLGKWAGSSGDRAKFGLSITEILNIIELLKKEDMLHCAKLLHFHIGSQLSDIRKVKEAVSEAARLYAKLVQLDVPLEYLDIGGGLGIDYDGTSSTTDSSRNYSTEEYVADVVYGVKQICDLENVPHPNLVSESGRAITAHHSCVVTNIVGEIKNTGAKYDTSVTTGEHILVSNMRELTTAHDLHPQEKYNDAASFKQSAYEAFKLGILSLDEMAKLDTMYWQILSEIHSSIDRDSFVFQELEELEDMLASQYLCNFSIFQSAADTWAIGQVLPIVPISRLNEQPEVRCSIVDITCDSDGKLSKYIEGTEISDNIPMHTLRKGEHYHVGMFLTGAYQDVMGDMHNLFGRLTEVHIYCHDDEPGDFYIEEVVPGTAAEKVLETMQYNTDYMAKTVKKSIDREVRKGHIAPREGVRWTDYYEKCLAGTTYLKV
;
A
#
# COMPACT_ATOMS: atom_id res chain seq x y z
N GLU A 1 -29.99 -14.54 -13.06
CA GLU A 1 -29.49 -15.61 -12.16
C GLU A 1 -30.60 -16.56 -11.72
N LEU A 2 -31.67 -16.07 -11.09
CA LEU A 2 -32.76 -16.93 -10.61
C LEU A 2 -33.41 -17.82 -11.69
N GLU A 3 -33.63 -17.27 -12.90
CA GLU A 3 -34.16 -18.02 -14.05
C GLU A 3 -33.26 -19.21 -14.47
N MET A 4 -31.96 -19.16 -14.14
CA MET A 4 -31.02 -20.28 -14.35
C MET A 4 -30.99 -21.23 -13.16
N LEU A 5 -31.11 -20.70 -11.94
CA LEU A 5 -31.08 -21.47 -10.70
C LEU A 5 -32.26 -22.46 -10.61
N ILE A 6 -33.48 -22.01 -10.93
CA ILE A 6 -34.70 -22.83 -10.77
C ILE A 6 -34.66 -24.11 -11.64
N PRO A 7 -34.38 -24.04 -12.96
CA PRO A 7 -34.27 -25.26 -13.77
C PRO A 7 -33.14 -26.18 -13.32
N LEU A 8 -32.02 -25.61 -12.86
CA LEU A 8 -30.87 -26.39 -12.38
C LEU A 8 -31.20 -27.12 -11.08
N ALA A 9 -31.81 -26.44 -10.11
CA ALA A 9 -32.28 -27.00 -8.85
C ALA A 9 -33.22 -28.18 -9.10
N ARG A 10 -34.18 -28.04 -10.02
CA ARG A 10 -35.10 -29.12 -10.43
C ARG A 10 -34.37 -30.29 -11.07
N LYS A 11 -33.43 -30.01 -11.98
CA LYS A 11 -32.64 -31.05 -12.65
C LYS A 11 -31.82 -31.87 -11.65
N LEU A 12 -31.31 -31.23 -10.59
CA LEU A 12 -30.48 -31.86 -9.57
C LEU A 12 -31.29 -32.44 -8.40
N GLY A 13 -32.59 -32.10 -8.29
CA GLY A 13 -33.45 -32.53 -7.18
C GLY A 13 -33.06 -31.92 -5.84
N VAL A 14 -32.60 -30.66 -5.83
CA VAL A 14 -32.15 -29.95 -4.63
C VAL A 14 -32.98 -28.69 -4.41
N GLU A 15 -33.32 -28.39 -3.15
CA GLU A 15 -33.88 -27.09 -2.77
C GLU A 15 -32.76 -26.10 -2.41
N PRO A 16 -32.60 -25.00 -3.16
CA PRO A 16 -31.54 -24.04 -2.88
C PRO A 16 -31.91 -23.11 -1.72
N MET A 17 -30.91 -22.64 -0.98
CA MET A 17 -31.06 -21.46 -0.11
C MET A 17 -30.73 -20.21 -0.91
N ILE A 18 -31.71 -19.32 -1.08
CA ILE A 18 -31.62 -18.14 -1.93
C ILE A 18 -31.45 -16.89 -1.07
N GLY A 19 -30.41 -16.12 -1.36
CA GLY A 19 -30.21 -14.77 -0.86
C GLY A 19 -30.66 -13.72 -1.88
N LEU A 20 -31.30 -12.66 -1.41
CA LEU A 20 -31.69 -11.50 -2.21
C LEU A 20 -30.78 -10.34 -1.85
N ARG A 21 -29.91 -9.91 -2.77
CA ARG A 21 -29.09 -8.72 -2.56
C ARG A 21 -29.86 -7.48 -2.98
N SER A 22 -30.10 -6.55 -2.06
CA SER A 22 -30.74 -5.27 -2.39
C SER A 22 -29.74 -4.23 -2.85
N LYS A 23 -30.14 -3.39 -3.81
CA LYS A 23 -29.49 -2.10 -4.02
C LYS A 23 -29.93 -1.15 -2.91
N MET A 24 -28.96 -0.47 -2.31
CA MET A 24 -29.19 0.51 -1.24
C MET A 24 -29.17 1.92 -1.83
N MET A 25 -30.06 2.78 -1.36
CA MET A 25 -30.06 4.21 -1.69
C MET A 25 -28.97 4.97 -0.93
N VAL A 26 -28.65 4.52 0.28
CA VAL A 26 -27.54 5.05 1.07
C VAL A 26 -26.22 4.85 0.31
N ARG A 27 -25.49 5.95 0.12
CA ARG A 27 -24.18 5.95 -0.54
C ARG A 27 -23.04 5.98 0.48
N SER A 28 -22.02 5.18 0.27
CA SER A 28 -20.74 5.30 0.97
C SER A 28 -19.90 6.46 0.41
N LEU A 29 -19.02 7.00 1.26
CA LEU A 29 -18.00 7.99 0.90
C LEU A 29 -16.63 7.31 0.75
N GLY A 30 -15.65 8.03 0.21
CA GLY A 30 -14.27 7.56 0.11
C GLY A 30 -14.00 6.59 -1.05
N LYS A 31 -12.89 5.85 -0.94
CA LYS A 31 -12.30 5.04 -2.01
C LYS A 31 -13.22 3.92 -2.56
N TRP A 32 -14.22 3.49 -1.77
CA TRP A 32 -15.15 2.40 -2.13
C TRP A 32 -16.59 2.86 -2.44
N ALA A 33 -16.81 4.17 -2.66
CA ALA A 33 -18.13 4.78 -2.89
C ALA A 33 -18.96 4.14 -4.02
N GLY A 34 -18.32 3.54 -5.04
CA GLY A 34 -18.97 2.90 -6.18
C GLY A 34 -19.76 1.62 -5.87
N SER A 35 -19.73 1.15 -4.62
CA SER A 35 -20.37 -0.10 -4.20
C SER A 35 -21.88 0.02 -3.92
N SER A 36 -22.44 1.25 -3.95
CA SER A 36 -23.81 1.56 -3.54
C SER A 36 -24.52 2.55 -4.49
N GLY A 37 -25.84 2.71 -4.34
CA GLY A 37 -26.69 3.56 -5.18
C GLY A 37 -27.15 2.92 -6.50
N ASP A 38 -27.89 3.69 -7.32
CA ASP A 38 -28.52 3.20 -8.57
C ASP A 38 -27.52 2.61 -9.58
N ARG A 39 -26.28 3.11 -9.56
CA ARG A 39 -25.18 2.67 -10.44
C ARG A 39 -24.33 1.56 -9.83
N ALA A 40 -24.69 1.01 -8.67
CA ALA A 40 -23.99 -0.13 -8.09
C ALA A 40 -24.00 -1.31 -9.06
N LYS A 41 -22.83 -1.98 -9.18
CA LYS A 41 -22.62 -3.11 -10.09
C LYS A 41 -23.55 -4.29 -9.79
N PHE A 42 -23.92 -4.48 -8.53
CA PHE A 42 -24.67 -5.63 -8.05
C PHE A 42 -25.87 -5.20 -7.20
N GLY A 43 -26.82 -6.13 -7.09
CA GLY A 43 -28.04 -5.97 -6.31
C GLY A 43 -29.28 -5.73 -7.16
N LEU A 44 -30.40 -6.00 -6.54
CA LEU A 44 -31.74 -5.93 -7.11
C LEU A 44 -32.40 -4.62 -6.66
N SER A 45 -33.05 -3.94 -7.58
CA SER A 45 -34.02 -2.90 -7.27
C SER A 45 -35.24 -3.50 -6.56
N ILE A 46 -36.02 -2.65 -5.87
CA ILE A 46 -37.27 -3.09 -5.22
C ILE A 46 -38.21 -3.75 -6.23
N THR A 47 -38.30 -3.23 -7.46
CA THR A 47 -39.11 -3.82 -8.53
C THR A 47 -38.64 -5.23 -8.88
N GLU A 48 -37.33 -5.44 -9.01
CA GLU A 48 -36.76 -6.76 -9.30
C GLU A 48 -36.98 -7.74 -8.14
N ILE A 49 -36.84 -7.29 -6.89
CA ILE A 49 -37.13 -8.10 -5.69
C ILE A 49 -38.60 -8.57 -5.69
N LEU A 50 -39.55 -7.68 -5.94
CA LEU A 50 -40.98 -8.04 -6.00
C LEU A 50 -41.27 -9.02 -7.15
N ASN A 51 -40.69 -8.80 -8.33
CA ASN A 51 -40.83 -9.73 -9.46
C ASN A 51 -40.26 -11.12 -9.13
N ILE A 52 -39.13 -11.18 -8.43
CA ILE A 52 -38.51 -12.42 -7.97
C ILE A 52 -39.41 -13.16 -6.98
N ILE A 53 -40.02 -12.45 -6.03
CA ILE A 53 -40.96 -13.05 -5.06
C ILE A 53 -42.16 -13.66 -5.78
N GLU A 54 -42.75 -12.96 -6.75
CA GLU A 54 -43.87 -13.49 -7.52
C GLU A 54 -43.47 -14.70 -8.38
N LEU A 55 -42.26 -14.69 -8.94
CA LEU A 55 -41.72 -15.87 -9.64
C LEU A 55 -41.52 -17.05 -8.69
N LEU A 56 -40.93 -16.84 -7.51
CA LEU A 56 -40.73 -17.91 -6.52
C LEU A 56 -42.06 -18.49 -6.02
N LYS A 57 -43.09 -17.66 -5.81
CA LYS A 57 -44.44 -18.12 -5.49
C LYS A 57 -45.02 -18.99 -6.61
N LYS A 58 -44.91 -18.54 -7.86
CA LYS A 58 -45.41 -19.27 -9.03
C LYS A 58 -44.74 -20.64 -9.19
N GLU A 59 -43.46 -20.72 -8.85
CA GLU A 59 -42.67 -21.95 -8.99
C GLU A 59 -42.71 -22.85 -7.73
N ASP A 60 -43.50 -22.49 -6.72
CA ASP A 60 -43.62 -23.14 -5.41
C ASP A 60 -42.27 -23.27 -4.66
N MET A 61 -41.49 -22.18 -4.69
CA MET A 61 -40.14 -22.09 -4.13
C MET A 61 -39.96 -20.88 -3.21
N LEU A 62 -41.03 -20.24 -2.73
CA LEU A 62 -40.91 -19.07 -1.84
C LEU A 62 -40.16 -19.40 -0.55
N HIS A 63 -40.32 -20.62 -0.02
CA HIS A 63 -39.59 -21.11 1.16
C HIS A 63 -38.08 -21.15 0.99
N CYS A 64 -37.58 -21.13 -0.25
CA CYS A 64 -36.16 -21.09 -0.55
C CYS A 64 -35.54 -19.69 -0.33
N ALA A 65 -36.34 -18.61 -0.26
CA ALA A 65 -35.83 -17.26 0.02
C ALA A 65 -35.52 -17.09 1.52
N LYS A 66 -34.25 -17.21 1.88
CA LYS A 66 -33.81 -17.28 3.30
C LYS A 66 -33.06 -16.05 3.79
N LEU A 67 -32.45 -15.27 2.90
CA LEU A 67 -31.49 -14.24 3.29
C LEU A 67 -31.73 -12.94 2.52
N LEU A 68 -31.76 -11.81 3.23
CA LEU A 68 -31.64 -10.48 2.63
C LEU A 68 -30.21 -9.98 2.86
N HIS A 69 -29.53 -9.59 1.79
CA HIS A 69 -28.15 -9.09 1.84
C HIS A 69 -28.08 -7.65 1.35
N PHE A 70 -27.22 -6.85 1.96
CA PHE A 70 -26.75 -5.60 1.36
C PHE A 70 -25.26 -5.40 1.64
N HIS A 71 -24.62 -4.61 0.79
CA HIS A 71 -23.24 -4.21 1.00
C HIS A 71 -23.02 -2.81 0.44
N ILE A 72 -22.64 -1.88 1.32
CA ILE A 72 -22.45 -0.46 0.97
C ILE A 72 -20.99 -0.10 0.69
N GLY A 73 -20.05 -1.03 0.84
CA GLY A 73 -18.63 -0.84 0.52
C GLY A 73 -17.69 -1.29 1.65
N SER A 74 -16.39 -1.38 1.34
CA SER A 74 -15.34 -1.63 2.33
C SER A 74 -14.97 -0.33 3.05
N GLN A 75 -14.41 -0.44 4.26
CA GLN A 75 -13.84 0.69 5.03
C GLN A 75 -14.81 1.87 5.16
N LEU A 76 -15.95 1.65 5.81
CA LEU A 76 -16.87 2.73 6.13
C LEU A 76 -16.25 3.57 7.25
N SER A 77 -15.91 4.83 6.97
CA SER A 77 -15.24 5.70 7.95
C SER A 77 -16.22 6.41 8.90
N ASP A 78 -17.51 6.46 8.56
CA ASP A 78 -18.54 7.19 9.31
C ASP A 78 -19.68 6.29 9.77
N ILE A 79 -19.86 6.15 11.09
CA ILE A 79 -20.91 5.35 11.70
C ILE A 79 -22.32 5.79 11.31
N ARG A 80 -22.53 7.07 10.98
CA ARG A 80 -23.84 7.57 10.54
C ARG A 80 -24.29 6.88 9.25
N LYS A 81 -23.36 6.53 8.37
CA LYS A 81 -23.67 5.80 7.13
C LYS A 81 -24.03 4.34 7.37
N VAL A 82 -23.42 3.71 8.36
CA VAL A 82 -23.84 2.37 8.83
C VAL A 82 -25.26 2.44 9.35
N LYS A 83 -25.58 3.40 10.22
CA LYS A 83 -26.94 3.61 10.78
C LYS A 83 -28.00 3.81 9.69
N GLU A 84 -27.72 4.67 8.72
CA GLU A 84 -28.60 4.93 7.59
C GLU A 84 -28.87 3.63 6.80
N ALA A 85 -27.82 2.86 6.46
CA ALA A 85 -27.96 1.63 5.68
C ALA A 85 -28.68 0.51 6.45
N VAL A 86 -28.37 0.34 7.75
CA VAL A 86 -29.05 -0.62 8.62
C VAL A 86 -30.54 -0.30 8.71
N SER A 87 -30.90 0.98 8.87
CA SER A 87 -32.30 1.41 8.93
C SER A 87 -33.06 1.11 7.63
N GLU A 88 -32.47 1.42 6.48
CA GLU A 88 -33.04 1.11 5.17
C GLU A 88 -33.21 -0.41 4.98
N ALA A 89 -32.19 -1.20 5.29
CA ALA A 89 -32.20 -2.65 5.10
C ALA A 89 -33.17 -3.35 6.05
N ALA A 90 -33.22 -2.95 7.33
CA ALA A 90 -34.16 -3.49 8.30
C ALA A 90 -35.62 -3.19 7.91
N ARG A 91 -35.87 -2.00 7.35
CA ARG A 91 -37.20 -1.63 6.82
C ARG A 91 -37.58 -2.52 5.64
N LEU A 92 -36.65 -2.75 4.71
CA LEU A 92 -36.87 -3.65 3.58
C LEU A 92 -37.14 -5.08 4.05
N TYR A 93 -36.33 -5.61 4.96
CA TYR A 93 -36.53 -6.91 5.60
C TYR A 93 -37.95 -7.03 6.18
N ALA A 94 -38.36 -6.06 7.00
CA ALA A 94 -39.68 -6.07 7.63
C ALA A 94 -40.81 -6.08 6.60
N LYS A 95 -40.70 -5.30 5.51
CA LYS A 95 -41.70 -5.30 4.44
C LYS A 95 -41.76 -6.62 3.67
N LEU A 96 -40.63 -7.29 3.47
CA LEU A 96 -40.60 -8.60 2.82
C LEU A 96 -41.21 -9.69 3.71
N VAL A 97 -40.93 -9.66 5.02
CA VAL A 97 -41.57 -10.57 5.98
C VAL A 97 -43.09 -10.35 6.05
N GLN A 98 -43.56 -9.11 6.01
CA GLN A 98 -44.99 -8.77 5.91
C GLN A 98 -45.65 -9.25 4.59
N LEU A 99 -44.86 -9.57 3.57
CA LEU A 99 -45.29 -10.19 2.30
C LEU A 99 -45.16 -11.72 2.32
N ASP A 100 -45.06 -12.31 3.51
CA ASP A 100 -44.91 -13.74 3.78
C ASP A 100 -43.62 -14.36 3.19
N VAL A 101 -42.60 -13.55 2.90
CA VAL A 101 -41.28 -14.08 2.54
C VAL A 101 -40.60 -14.63 3.79
N PRO A 102 -40.24 -15.92 3.85
CA PRO A 102 -39.73 -16.57 5.06
C PRO A 102 -38.22 -16.32 5.25
N LEU A 103 -37.84 -15.04 5.30
CA LEU A 103 -36.46 -14.62 5.56
C LEU A 103 -36.05 -14.99 6.99
N GLU A 104 -34.86 -15.57 7.12
CA GLU A 104 -34.26 -15.98 8.39
C GLU A 104 -33.00 -15.17 8.72
N TYR A 105 -32.34 -14.62 7.70
CA TYR A 105 -31.07 -13.91 7.82
C TYR A 105 -31.16 -12.50 7.24
N LEU A 106 -30.55 -11.55 7.95
CA LEU A 106 -30.21 -10.23 7.45
C LEU A 106 -28.69 -10.09 7.47
N ASP A 107 -28.10 -10.11 6.30
CA ASP A 107 -26.68 -9.94 6.09
C ASP A 107 -26.38 -8.49 5.75
N ILE A 108 -25.59 -7.86 6.62
CA ILE A 108 -25.20 -6.45 6.49
C ILE A 108 -23.95 -6.25 5.63
N GLY A 109 -23.38 -7.35 5.14
CA GLY A 109 -22.15 -7.38 4.36
C GLY A 109 -20.93 -6.95 5.18
N GLY A 110 -19.87 -6.59 4.46
CA GLY A 110 -18.68 -5.95 5.06
C GLY A 110 -18.88 -4.46 5.31
N GLY A 111 -17.78 -3.79 5.70
CA GLY A 111 -17.75 -2.33 5.84
C GLY A 111 -17.23 -1.84 7.19
N LEU A 112 -17.17 -2.71 8.21
CA LEU A 112 -16.46 -2.42 9.45
C LEU A 112 -15.02 -1.97 9.14
N GLY A 113 -14.73 -0.71 9.42
CA GLY A 113 -13.46 -0.08 9.11
C GLY A 113 -12.34 -0.49 10.07
N ILE A 114 -11.11 -0.20 9.65
CA ILE A 114 -9.91 -0.24 10.48
C ILE A 114 -9.34 1.16 10.59
N ASP A 115 -8.87 1.53 11.78
CA ASP A 115 -8.20 2.81 11.98
C ASP A 115 -6.71 2.67 11.60
N TYR A 116 -6.38 2.90 10.32
CA TYR A 116 -5.00 2.74 9.84
C TYR A 116 -4.11 3.91 10.24
N ASP A 117 -4.65 5.13 10.31
CA ASP A 117 -3.89 6.33 10.65
C ASP A 117 -3.91 6.66 12.15
N GLY A 118 -4.75 5.98 12.94
CA GLY A 118 -4.85 6.17 14.39
C GLY A 118 -5.57 7.46 14.80
N THR A 119 -6.19 8.17 13.85
CA THR A 119 -6.84 9.46 14.11
C THR A 119 -8.26 9.33 14.65
N SER A 120 -8.84 8.12 14.59
CA SER A 120 -10.23 7.86 14.95
C SER A 120 -11.21 8.86 14.33
N SER A 121 -11.04 9.12 13.03
CA SER A 121 -11.73 10.17 12.29
C SER A 121 -12.51 9.62 11.09
N THR A 122 -13.17 10.50 10.32
CA THR A 122 -13.90 10.10 9.11
C THR A 122 -13.04 10.10 7.83
N THR A 123 -11.71 10.14 7.95
CA THR A 123 -10.80 10.07 6.79
C THR A 123 -10.91 8.71 6.09
N ASP A 124 -10.44 8.64 4.84
CA ASP A 124 -10.51 7.42 4.02
C ASP A 124 -9.71 6.24 4.60
N SER A 125 -8.73 6.52 5.45
CA SER A 125 -7.86 5.52 6.10
C SER A 125 -8.21 5.31 7.57
N SER A 126 -9.28 5.92 8.09
CA SER A 126 -9.69 5.82 9.50
C SER A 126 -11.17 5.43 9.65
N ARG A 127 -11.66 5.48 10.89
CA ARG A 127 -13.07 5.37 11.26
C ARG A 127 -13.37 6.18 12.52
N ASN A 128 -14.57 6.78 12.59
CA ASN A 128 -15.00 7.59 13.74
C ASN A 128 -15.76 6.80 14.83
N TYR A 129 -15.63 5.48 14.85
CA TYR A 129 -16.42 4.60 15.72
C TYR A 129 -15.64 3.38 16.19
N SER A 130 -16.01 2.85 17.35
CA SER A 130 -15.46 1.60 17.87
C SER A 130 -16.17 0.38 17.30
N THR A 131 -15.59 -0.81 17.47
CA THR A 131 -16.24 -2.06 17.03
C THR A 131 -17.51 -2.32 17.83
N GLU A 132 -17.51 -1.98 19.11
CA GLU A 132 -18.65 -2.08 20.01
C GLU A 132 -19.79 -1.15 19.60
N GLU A 133 -19.47 0.09 19.21
CA GLU A 133 -20.46 1.03 18.66
C GLU A 133 -21.09 0.48 17.37
N TYR A 134 -20.27 -0.02 16.43
CA TYR A 134 -20.77 -0.65 15.21
C TYR A 134 -21.74 -1.80 15.50
N VAL A 135 -21.36 -2.72 16.38
CA VAL A 135 -22.20 -3.86 16.76
C VAL A 135 -23.50 -3.37 17.42
N ALA A 136 -23.41 -2.43 18.35
CA ALA A 136 -24.57 -1.88 19.04
C ALA A 136 -25.55 -1.21 18.06
N ASP A 137 -25.05 -0.41 17.14
CA ASP A 137 -25.86 0.33 16.17
C ASP A 137 -26.53 -0.58 15.14
N VAL A 138 -25.84 -1.64 14.70
CA VAL A 138 -26.43 -2.68 13.86
C VAL A 138 -27.55 -3.39 14.61
N VAL A 139 -27.25 -3.95 15.79
CA VAL A 139 -28.20 -4.77 16.54
C VAL A 139 -29.42 -3.96 16.98
N TYR A 140 -29.20 -2.78 17.53
CA TYR A 140 -30.27 -1.91 18.00
C TYR A 140 -31.10 -1.34 16.84
N GLY A 141 -30.44 -0.96 15.73
CA GLY A 141 -31.10 -0.44 14.54
C GLY A 141 -32.06 -1.47 13.93
N VAL A 142 -31.62 -2.73 13.77
CA VAL A 142 -32.48 -3.81 13.27
C VAL A 142 -33.60 -4.11 14.26
N LYS A 143 -33.28 -4.27 15.55
CA LYS A 143 -34.26 -4.56 16.61
C LYS A 143 -35.39 -3.53 16.62
N GLN A 144 -35.03 -2.24 16.63
CA GLN A 144 -36.01 -1.14 16.71
C GLN A 144 -37.02 -1.20 15.56
N ILE A 145 -36.55 -1.41 14.33
CA ILE A 145 -37.43 -1.49 13.16
C ILE A 145 -38.29 -2.75 13.21
N CYS A 146 -37.73 -3.90 13.59
CA CYS A 146 -38.50 -5.14 13.68
C CYS A 146 -39.61 -5.05 14.74
N ASP A 147 -39.32 -4.45 15.90
CA ASP A 147 -40.30 -4.21 16.96
C ASP A 147 -41.43 -3.27 16.50
N LEU A 148 -41.08 -2.18 15.79
CA LEU A 148 -42.04 -1.20 15.27
C LEU A 148 -42.96 -1.80 14.20
N GLU A 149 -42.42 -2.65 13.34
CA GLU A 149 -43.14 -3.29 12.25
C GLU A 149 -43.80 -4.62 12.67
N ASN A 150 -43.62 -5.02 13.93
CA ASN A 150 -44.13 -6.24 14.54
C ASN A 150 -43.78 -7.51 13.74
N VAL A 151 -42.51 -7.63 13.37
CA VAL A 151 -41.93 -8.78 12.64
C VAL A 151 -40.86 -9.49 13.49
N PRO A 152 -40.62 -10.80 13.29
CA PRO A 152 -39.56 -11.52 13.98
C PRO A 152 -38.18 -10.95 13.66
N HIS A 153 -37.30 -10.96 14.67
CA HIS A 153 -35.91 -10.54 14.51
C HIS A 153 -35.13 -11.58 13.68
N PRO A 154 -34.36 -11.16 12.66
CA PRO A 154 -33.54 -12.08 11.87
C PRO A 154 -32.26 -12.48 12.61
N ASN A 155 -31.61 -13.54 12.13
CA ASN A 155 -30.20 -13.78 12.42
C ASN A 155 -29.36 -12.74 11.67
N LEU A 156 -28.43 -12.10 12.37
CA LEU A 156 -27.54 -11.09 11.77
C LEU A 156 -26.24 -11.75 11.31
N VAL A 157 -25.82 -11.39 10.09
CA VAL A 157 -24.55 -11.82 9.49
C VAL A 157 -23.75 -10.58 9.11
N SER A 158 -22.44 -10.60 9.36
CA SER A 158 -21.50 -9.56 8.93
C SER A 158 -20.30 -10.20 8.25
N GLU A 159 -19.91 -9.63 7.11
CA GLU A 159 -18.77 -10.08 6.29
C GLU A 159 -17.55 -9.19 6.53
N SER A 160 -17.22 -8.94 7.81
CA SER A 160 -16.18 -7.98 8.23
C SER A 160 -14.74 -8.49 8.02
N GLY A 161 -14.40 -8.93 6.81
CA GLY A 161 -13.12 -9.56 6.49
C GLY A 161 -11.90 -8.69 6.78
N ARG A 162 -11.92 -7.41 6.37
CA ARG A 162 -10.83 -6.45 6.65
C ARG A 162 -10.58 -6.31 8.14
N ALA A 163 -11.65 -6.22 8.94
CA ALA A 163 -11.53 -6.03 10.38
C ALA A 163 -10.86 -7.23 11.07
N ILE A 164 -11.16 -8.45 10.61
CA ILE A 164 -10.59 -9.70 11.13
C ILE A 164 -9.13 -9.85 10.70
N THR A 165 -8.80 -9.47 9.46
CA THR A 165 -7.50 -9.80 8.85
C THR A 165 -6.47 -8.67 8.87
N ALA A 166 -6.82 -7.40 9.06
CA ALA A 166 -5.82 -6.33 8.93
C ALA A 166 -4.63 -6.50 9.89
N HIS A 167 -4.89 -6.80 11.18
CA HIS A 167 -3.88 -6.78 12.23
C HIS A 167 -2.96 -8.00 12.29
N HIS A 168 -3.31 -9.13 11.65
CA HIS A 168 -2.61 -10.40 11.86
C HIS A 168 -1.25 -10.50 11.15
N SER A 169 -0.95 -9.58 10.23
CA SER A 169 0.25 -9.61 9.40
C SER A 169 0.92 -8.24 9.32
N CYS A 170 2.24 -8.27 9.19
CA CYS A 170 3.09 -7.12 8.93
C CYS A 170 4.24 -7.52 8.00
N VAL A 171 4.76 -6.57 7.23
CA VAL A 171 5.93 -6.76 6.38
C VAL A 171 7.15 -6.17 7.09
N VAL A 172 8.19 -6.99 7.27
CA VAL A 172 9.47 -6.53 7.81
C VAL A 172 10.50 -6.53 6.70
N THR A 173 11.15 -5.39 6.48
CA THR A 173 12.22 -5.24 5.48
C THR A 173 13.41 -4.48 6.05
N ASN A 174 14.56 -4.65 5.43
CA ASN A 174 15.78 -3.93 5.79
C ASN A 174 16.06 -2.77 4.83
N ILE A 175 16.70 -1.73 5.34
CA ILE A 175 17.17 -0.60 4.53
C ILE A 175 18.57 -0.93 4.01
N VAL A 176 18.75 -0.90 2.70
CA VAL A 176 19.99 -1.30 2.00
C VAL A 176 20.83 -0.11 1.58
N GLY A 177 20.25 1.08 1.55
CA GLY A 177 20.94 2.29 1.13
C GLY A 177 20.14 3.54 1.44
N GLU A 178 20.85 4.66 1.30
CA GLU A 178 20.30 6.00 1.43
C GLU A 178 20.67 6.77 0.17
N ILE A 179 19.66 7.35 -0.48
CA ILE A 179 19.82 8.24 -1.62
C ILE A 179 19.65 9.67 -1.09
N LYS A 180 20.67 10.49 -1.31
CA LYS A 180 20.72 11.90 -0.89
C LYS A 180 21.32 12.75 -1.99
N ASN A 181 20.66 13.86 -2.30
CA ASN A 181 21.18 14.86 -3.25
C ASN A 181 22.47 15.53 -2.73
N THR A 182 22.66 15.58 -1.41
CA THR A 182 23.83 16.17 -0.73
C THR A 182 24.98 15.19 -0.49
N GLY A 183 24.85 13.92 -0.89
CA GLY A 183 25.82 12.86 -0.58
C GLY A 183 27.11 12.93 -1.40
N ALA A 184 27.06 13.47 -2.61
CA ALA A 184 28.21 13.56 -3.50
C ALA A 184 29.00 14.86 -3.23
N LYS A 185 30.32 14.73 -3.02
CA LYS A 185 31.22 15.88 -2.91
C LYS A 185 32.02 16.04 -4.20
N TYR A 186 32.12 17.27 -4.67
CA TYR A 186 32.97 17.65 -5.80
C TYR A 186 33.88 18.82 -5.41
N ASP A 187 35.06 18.92 -6.02
CA ASP A 187 35.90 20.08 -5.80
C ASP A 187 35.29 21.30 -6.47
N THR A 188 34.81 22.22 -5.64
CA THR A 188 34.21 23.46 -6.12
C THR A 188 35.26 24.55 -6.36
N SER A 189 36.56 24.31 -6.23
CA SER A 189 37.59 25.35 -6.40
C SER A 189 37.47 26.17 -7.70
N VAL A 190 37.82 27.47 -7.61
CA VAL A 190 37.74 28.43 -8.72
C VAL A 190 38.62 27.96 -9.87
N THR A 191 38.09 27.95 -11.09
CA THR A 191 38.87 27.63 -12.30
C THR A 191 38.96 28.84 -13.21
N THR A 192 40.15 29.08 -13.78
CA THR A 192 40.36 30.21 -14.69
C THR A 192 39.47 30.06 -15.93
N GLY A 193 38.61 31.04 -16.17
CA GLY A 193 37.68 31.04 -17.29
C GLY A 193 36.39 30.27 -17.06
N GLU A 194 36.04 29.94 -15.81
CA GLU A 194 34.72 29.34 -15.51
C GLU A 194 33.59 30.27 -15.97
N HIS A 195 32.52 29.67 -16.48
CA HIS A 195 31.37 30.41 -16.97
C HIS A 195 30.73 31.27 -15.87
N ILE A 196 30.20 32.44 -16.24
CA ILE A 196 29.63 33.41 -15.31
C ILE A 196 28.56 32.82 -14.38
N LEU A 197 27.78 31.84 -14.85
CA LEU A 197 26.78 31.14 -14.03
C LEU A 197 27.41 30.39 -12.85
N VAL A 198 28.59 29.79 -13.03
CA VAL A 198 29.32 29.10 -11.96
C VAL A 198 29.89 30.12 -10.98
N SER A 199 30.46 31.22 -11.48
CA SER A 199 30.95 32.32 -10.64
C SER A 199 29.84 32.95 -9.80
N ASN A 200 28.68 33.21 -10.41
CA ASN A 200 27.51 33.77 -9.71
C ASN A 200 27.00 32.83 -8.61
N MET A 201 26.89 31.52 -8.91
CA MET A 201 26.51 30.52 -7.90
C MET A 201 27.52 30.48 -6.75
N ARG A 202 28.82 30.61 -7.05
CA ARG A 202 29.89 30.65 -6.06
C ARG A 202 29.82 31.87 -5.17
N GLU A 203 29.62 33.06 -5.73
CA GLU A 203 29.44 34.28 -4.94
C GLU A 203 28.29 34.11 -3.94
N LEU A 204 27.20 33.47 -4.37
CA LEU A 204 26.04 33.16 -3.54
C LEU A 204 26.36 32.25 -2.35
N THR A 205 27.31 31.31 -2.48
CA THR A 205 27.76 30.48 -1.33
C THR A 205 28.39 31.30 -0.21
N THR A 206 28.89 32.50 -0.50
CA THR A 206 29.56 33.38 0.48
C THR A 206 28.71 34.56 0.94
N ALA A 207 27.54 34.75 0.34
CA ALA A 207 26.63 35.85 0.63
C ALA A 207 25.74 35.53 1.85
N HIS A 208 26.32 35.62 3.05
CA HIS A 208 25.65 35.29 4.32
C HIS A 208 24.62 36.35 4.75
N ASP A 209 24.72 37.58 4.25
CA ASP A 209 23.84 38.68 4.60
C ASP A 209 22.54 38.70 3.78
N LEU A 210 22.40 37.83 2.78
CA LEU A 210 21.20 37.74 1.93
C LEU A 210 20.06 37.07 2.68
N HIS A 211 18.84 37.53 2.39
CA HIS A 211 17.64 36.89 2.91
C HIS A 211 17.51 35.45 2.36
N PRO A 212 17.15 34.43 3.17
CA PRO A 212 17.10 33.03 2.73
C PRO A 212 16.24 32.79 1.47
N GLN A 213 15.08 33.44 1.37
CA GLN A 213 14.23 33.40 0.16
C GLN A 213 14.95 33.92 -1.08
N GLU A 214 15.65 35.05 -0.96
CA GLU A 214 16.36 35.68 -2.08
C GLU A 214 17.50 34.78 -2.54
N LYS A 215 18.27 34.23 -1.57
CA LYS A 215 19.33 33.26 -1.82
C LYS A 215 18.79 31.99 -2.50
N TYR A 216 17.63 31.49 -2.12
CA TYR A 216 16.98 30.36 -2.80
C TYR A 216 16.57 30.69 -4.23
N ASN A 217 15.89 31.82 -4.45
CA ASN A 217 15.42 32.24 -5.76
C ASN A 217 16.57 32.41 -6.76
N ASP A 218 17.67 33.04 -6.32
CA ASP A 218 18.86 33.23 -7.15
C ASP A 218 19.54 31.88 -7.46
N ALA A 219 19.69 31.01 -6.46
CA ALA A 219 20.27 29.67 -6.65
C ALA A 219 19.43 28.84 -7.63
N ALA A 220 18.11 28.84 -7.50
CA ALA A 220 17.18 28.14 -8.39
C ALA A 220 17.27 28.68 -9.83
N SER A 221 17.30 30.00 -10.00
CA SER A 221 17.44 30.67 -11.29
C SER A 221 18.77 30.33 -11.98
N PHE A 222 19.88 30.37 -11.24
CA PHE A 222 21.20 29.99 -11.78
C PHE A 222 21.26 28.51 -12.15
N LYS A 223 20.66 27.62 -11.35
CA LYS A 223 20.57 26.20 -11.68
C LYS A 223 19.79 25.97 -12.98
N GLN A 224 18.62 26.58 -13.11
CA GLN A 224 17.81 26.46 -14.33
C GLN A 224 18.59 26.96 -15.57
N SER A 225 19.19 28.15 -15.47
CA SER A 225 20.00 28.75 -16.54
C SER A 225 21.20 27.88 -16.92
N ALA A 226 21.85 27.26 -15.93
CA ALA A 226 22.97 26.36 -16.16
C ALA A 226 22.55 25.07 -16.86
N TYR A 227 21.42 24.46 -16.47
CA TYR A 227 20.88 23.30 -17.18
C TYR A 227 20.52 23.62 -18.63
N GLU A 228 19.97 24.80 -18.92
CA GLU A 228 19.71 25.25 -20.28
C GLU A 228 21.01 25.46 -21.08
N ALA A 229 22.00 26.13 -20.48
CA ALA A 229 23.31 26.33 -21.10
C ALA A 229 24.02 25.00 -21.37
N PHE A 230 23.95 24.03 -20.45
CA PHE A 230 24.51 22.69 -20.62
C PHE A 230 23.84 21.93 -21.77
N LYS A 231 22.50 21.99 -21.89
CA LYS A 231 21.75 21.39 -23.02
C LYS A 231 22.19 21.96 -24.38
N LEU A 232 22.63 23.21 -24.40
CA LEU A 232 23.15 23.88 -25.60
C LEU A 232 24.65 23.65 -25.83
N GLY A 233 25.33 22.89 -24.97
CA GLY A 233 26.77 22.60 -25.04
C GLY A 233 27.66 23.77 -24.61
N ILE A 234 27.10 24.76 -23.89
CA ILE A 234 27.83 25.94 -23.42
C ILE A 234 28.63 25.63 -22.16
N LEU A 235 28.06 24.85 -21.24
CA LEU A 235 28.73 24.43 -20.00
C LEU A 235 29.35 23.04 -20.14
N SER A 236 30.50 22.86 -19.51
CA SER A 236 31.15 21.56 -19.34
C SER A 236 30.55 20.74 -18.20
N LEU A 237 30.89 19.45 -18.16
CA LEU A 237 30.51 18.56 -17.05
C LEU A 237 31.14 18.99 -15.71
N ASP A 238 32.37 19.52 -15.73
CA ASP A 238 33.05 20.04 -14.54
C ASP A 238 32.30 21.25 -13.97
N GLU A 239 31.91 22.20 -14.82
CA GLU A 239 31.13 23.38 -14.43
C GLU A 239 29.75 23.01 -13.89
N MET A 240 29.07 22.05 -14.52
CA MET A 240 27.80 21.52 -14.01
C MET A 240 27.97 20.85 -12.63
N ALA A 241 29.01 20.04 -12.45
CA ALA A 241 29.27 19.38 -11.18
C ALA A 241 29.55 20.38 -10.05
N LYS A 242 30.34 21.44 -10.33
CA LYS A 242 30.58 22.52 -9.37
C LYS A 242 29.30 23.26 -9.01
N LEU A 243 28.50 23.62 -10.02
CA LEU A 243 27.26 24.37 -9.82
C LEU A 243 26.24 23.56 -9.02
N ASP A 244 26.01 22.29 -9.35
CA ASP A 244 25.10 21.43 -8.60
C ASP A 244 25.58 21.20 -7.16
N THR A 245 26.89 21.03 -6.95
CA THR A 245 27.45 20.88 -5.59
C THR A 245 27.20 22.14 -4.75
N MET A 246 27.45 23.33 -5.31
CA MET A 246 27.21 24.60 -4.61
C MET A 246 25.72 24.87 -4.38
N TYR A 247 24.86 24.52 -5.35
CA TYR A 247 23.41 24.62 -5.20
C TYR A 247 22.92 23.82 -3.98
N TRP A 248 23.29 22.54 -3.88
CA TRP A 248 22.86 21.71 -2.75
C TRP A 248 23.46 22.15 -1.41
N GLN A 249 24.67 22.73 -1.41
CA GLN A 249 25.26 23.36 -0.23
C GLN A 249 24.42 24.56 0.24
N ILE A 250 24.05 25.46 -0.69
CA ILE A 250 23.21 26.63 -0.39
C ILE A 250 21.85 26.19 0.17
N LEU A 251 21.19 25.23 -0.47
CA LEU A 251 19.89 24.73 0.00
C LEU A 251 19.98 24.12 1.40
N SER A 252 21.05 23.36 1.68
CA SER A 252 21.28 22.78 3.02
C SER A 252 21.53 23.86 4.08
N GLU A 253 22.27 24.91 3.74
CA GLU A 253 22.52 26.05 4.61
C GLU A 253 21.22 26.82 4.92
N ILE A 254 20.42 27.09 3.88
CA ILE A 254 19.10 27.72 3.99
C ILE A 254 18.22 26.88 4.93
N HIS A 255 18.10 25.58 4.69
CA HIS A 255 17.30 24.69 5.54
C HIS A 255 17.78 24.68 7.01
N SER A 256 19.10 24.75 7.25
CA SER A 256 19.65 24.79 8.61
C SER A 256 19.52 26.13 9.34
N SER A 257 19.33 27.24 8.60
CA SER A 257 19.29 28.60 9.15
C SER A 257 17.87 29.12 9.40
N ILE A 258 16.85 28.44 8.89
CA ILE A 258 15.45 28.82 9.05
C ILE A 258 14.92 28.31 10.39
N ASP A 259 14.45 29.25 11.21
CA ASP A 259 13.71 28.96 12.44
C ASP A 259 12.24 28.64 12.11
N ARG A 260 11.85 27.39 12.36
CA ARG A 260 10.51 26.84 12.04
C ARG A 260 9.38 27.58 12.76
N ASP A 261 9.66 28.19 13.90
CA ASP A 261 8.65 28.91 14.69
C ASP A 261 8.40 30.34 14.17
N SER A 262 9.31 30.86 13.33
CA SER A 262 9.35 32.28 12.95
C SER A 262 9.07 32.54 11.47
N PHE A 263 9.29 31.56 10.58
CA PHE A 263 9.25 31.80 9.13
C PHE A 263 8.79 30.56 8.34
N VAL A 264 7.64 30.66 7.68
CA VAL A 264 7.14 29.65 6.73
C VAL A 264 6.79 30.36 5.42
N PHE A 265 7.49 30.02 4.35
CA PHE A 265 7.12 30.34 2.98
C PHE A 265 6.81 29.04 2.23
N GLN A 266 5.99 29.12 1.18
CA GLN A 266 5.46 27.95 0.49
C GLN A 266 6.57 27.06 -0.10
N GLU A 267 7.65 27.66 -0.59
CA GLU A 267 8.79 26.94 -1.17
C GLU A 267 9.67 26.23 -0.10
N LEU A 268 9.41 26.41 1.20
CA LEU A 268 10.11 25.70 2.27
C LEU A 268 9.72 24.23 2.35
N GLU A 269 8.44 23.92 2.15
CA GLU A 269 7.94 22.53 2.13
C GLU A 269 8.57 21.76 0.95
N GLU A 270 8.59 22.38 -0.24
CA GLU A 270 9.27 21.82 -1.42
C GLU A 270 10.77 21.64 -1.17
N LEU A 271 11.40 22.55 -0.42
CA LEU A 271 12.81 22.45 -0.05
C LEU A 271 13.07 21.27 0.90
N GLU A 272 12.22 21.04 1.90
CA GLU A 272 12.32 19.89 2.80
C GLU A 272 12.23 18.59 2.00
N ASP A 273 11.29 18.48 1.05
CA ASP A 273 11.15 17.32 0.18
C ASP A 273 12.36 17.11 -0.74
N MET A 274 12.94 18.18 -1.28
CA MET A 274 14.12 18.10 -2.14
C MET A 274 15.39 17.69 -1.39
N LEU A 275 15.48 18.03 -0.10
CA LEU A 275 16.60 17.67 0.78
C LEU A 275 16.36 16.36 1.54
N ALA A 276 15.12 15.89 1.59
CA ALA A 276 14.74 14.66 2.26
C ALA A 276 15.53 13.47 1.70
N SER A 277 15.95 12.61 2.61
CA SER A 277 16.65 11.39 2.20
C SER A 277 15.65 10.39 1.62
N GLN A 278 16.09 9.51 0.73
CA GLN A 278 15.30 8.36 0.34
C GLN A 278 15.94 7.10 0.89
N TYR A 279 15.20 6.35 1.70
CA TYR A 279 15.66 5.11 2.29
C TYR A 279 15.22 3.96 1.40
N LEU A 280 16.22 3.29 0.82
CA LEU A 280 16.02 2.19 -0.12
C LEU A 280 15.78 0.90 0.67
N CYS A 281 14.55 0.40 0.64
CA CYS A 281 14.12 -0.80 1.35
C CYS A 281 14.11 -2.02 0.43
N ASN A 282 14.61 -3.16 0.93
CA ASN A 282 14.69 -4.42 0.18
C ASN A 282 13.34 -5.15 0.10
N PHE A 283 12.39 -4.56 -0.63
CA PHE A 283 11.08 -5.13 -0.89
C PHE A 283 10.51 -4.57 -2.20
N SER A 284 9.27 -4.91 -2.51
CA SER A 284 8.51 -4.27 -3.59
C SER A 284 7.15 -3.81 -3.08
N ILE A 285 6.82 -2.54 -3.32
CA ILE A 285 5.53 -1.93 -2.98
C ILE A 285 4.42 -2.57 -3.79
N PHE A 286 4.64 -2.83 -5.08
CA PHE A 286 3.67 -3.50 -5.95
C PHE A 286 3.30 -4.91 -5.48
N GLN A 287 4.23 -5.58 -4.80
CA GLN A 287 4.00 -6.94 -4.27
C GLN A 287 3.44 -6.94 -2.84
N SER A 288 3.81 -5.97 -1.99
CA SER A 288 3.60 -6.05 -0.53
C SER A 288 2.73 -4.93 0.04
N ALA A 289 2.46 -3.88 -0.74
CA ALA A 289 1.66 -2.72 -0.36
C ALA A 289 0.84 -2.21 -1.56
N ALA A 290 0.18 -3.15 -2.25
CA ALA A 290 -0.56 -2.88 -3.48
C ALA A 290 -1.67 -1.83 -3.30
N ASP A 291 -2.36 -1.79 -2.15
CA ASP A 291 -3.38 -0.78 -1.89
C ASP A 291 -2.79 0.63 -1.73
N THR A 292 -1.55 0.75 -1.23
CA THR A 292 -0.88 2.05 -1.14
C THR A 292 -0.65 2.62 -2.54
N TRP A 293 -0.18 1.79 -3.47
CA TRP A 293 -0.02 2.18 -4.86
C TRP A 293 -1.37 2.42 -5.57
N ALA A 294 -2.31 1.48 -5.48
CA ALA A 294 -3.53 1.49 -6.29
C ALA A 294 -4.56 2.55 -5.85
N ILE A 295 -4.68 2.78 -4.54
CA ILE A 295 -5.74 3.63 -3.97
C ILE A 295 -5.22 4.61 -2.91
N GLY A 296 -3.91 4.79 -2.77
CA GLY A 296 -3.32 5.70 -1.78
C GLY A 296 -3.64 5.31 -0.34
N GLN A 297 -3.76 4.00 -0.05
CA GLN A 297 -3.94 3.51 1.32
C GLN A 297 -2.70 3.78 2.17
N VAL A 298 -2.91 4.31 3.37
CA VAL A 298 -1.83 4.57 4.32
C VAL A 298 -1.68 3.34 5.22
N LEU A 299 -0.44 3.00 5.52
CA LEU A 299 -0.07 1.91 6.42
C LEU A 299 0.80 2.48 7.54
N PRO A 300 0.69 2.01 8.79
CA PRO A 300 1.65 2.34 9.83
C PRO A 300 3.01 1.78 9.49
N ILE A 301 4.03 2.64 9.48
CA ILE A 301 5.40 2.28 9.19
C ILE A 301 6.27 2.77 10.33
N VAL A 302 7.02 1.87 10.95
CA VAL A 302 7.90 2.22 12.06
C VAL A 302 9.23 1.46 11.98
N PRO A 303 10.35 2.05 12.45
CA PRO A 303 11.52 1.28 12.80
C PRO A 303 11.15 0.20 13.81
N ILE A 304 11.68 -1.01 13.67
CA ILE A 304 11.49 -2.07 14.68
C ILE A 304 12.71 -2.22 15.61
N SER A 305 13.62 -1.26 15.54
CA SER A 305 14.82 -1.19 16.36
C SER A 305 15.14 0.27 16.68
N ARG A 306 15.95 0.51 17.72
CA ARG A 306 16.36 1.85 18.17
C ARG A 306 15.20 2.78 18.58
N LEU A 307 14.05 2.22 18.96
CA LEU A 307 12.85 2.99 19.36
C LEU A 307 13.04 3.88 20.61
N ASN A 308 14.13 3.68 21.34
CA ASN A 308 14.54 4.51 22.48
C ASN A 308 15.44 5.69 22.08
N GLU A 309 15.78 5.83 20.81
CA GLU A 309 16.54 6.93 20.24
C GLU A 309 15.58 7.90 19.53
N GLN A 310 15.90 9.20 19.51
CA GLN A 310 15.11 10.16 18.76
C GLN A 310 15.49 10.08 17.26
N PRO A 311 14.51 10.00 16.34
CA PRO A 311 14.78 10.13 14.91
C PRO A 311 15.40 11.48 14.56
N GLU A 312 16.40 11.48 13.67
CA GLU A 312 17.19 12.67 13.31
C GLU A 312 17.00 13.09 11.85
N VAL A 313 16.46 12.19 11.01
CA VAL A 313 16.37 12.36 9.56
C VAL A 313 14.92 12.29 9.14
N ARG A 314 14.48 13.22 8.28
CA ARG A 314 13.24 13.05 7.52
C ARG A 314 13.55 12.37 6.20
N CYS A 315 12.85 11.30 5.90
CA CYS A 315 13.05 10.56 4.66
C CYS A 315 11.75 10.03 4.09
N SER A 316 11.78 9.76 2.79
CA SER A 316 10.80 8.89 2.14
C SER A 316 11.37 7.48 1.99
N ILE A 317 10.50 6.49 1.95
CA ILE A 317 10.81 5.09 1.71
C ILE A 317 10.59 4.79 0.23
N VAL A 318 11.61 4.25 -0.40
CA VAL A 318 11.58 3.76 -1.78
C VAL A 318 11.92 2.28 -1.79
N ASP A 319 11.33 1.55 -2.72
CA ASP A 319 11.59 0.13 -2.91
C ASP A 319 12.75 -0.09 -3.91
N ILE A 320 13.15 -1.34 -4.13
CA ILE A 320 14.26 -1.68 -5.03
C ILE A 320 13.83 -1.90 -6.49
N THR A 321 12.60 -1.52 -6.85
CA THR A 321 12.16 -1.57 -8.24
C THR A 321 12.80 -0.45 -9.05
N CYS A 322 12.74 -0.58 -10.37
CA CYS A 322 13.23 0.47 -11.28
C CYS A 322 12.14 1.49 -11.63
N ASP A 323 10.94 1.33 -11.05
CA ASP A 323 9.80 2.19 -11.29
C ASP A 323 9.78 3.33 -10.28
N SER A 324 9.54 4.56 -10.76
CA SER A 324 9.44 5.74 -9.90
C SER A 324 8.23 5.70 -8.96
N ASP A 325 7.20 4.91 -9.30
CA ASP A 325 6.04 4.67 -8.43
C ASP A 325 6.37 3.70 -7.28
N GLY A 326 7.57 3.08 -7.29
CA GLY A 326 8.18 2.35 -6.19
C GLY A 326 8.56 3.23 -4.99
N LYS A 327 7.71 4.21 -4.64
CA LYS A 327 7.89 5.15 -3.54
C LYS A 327 6.62 5.23 -2.70
N LEU A 328 6.79 5.19 -1.38
CA LEU A 328 5.73 5.54 -0.45
C LEU A 328 5.70 7.07 -0.28
N SER A 329 4.51 7.66 -0.43
CA SER A 329 4.32 9.12 -0.45
C SER A 329 3.46 9.65 0.69
N LYS A 330 2.88 8.79 1.54
CA LYS A 330 1.99 9.21 2.62
C LYS A 330 2.32 8.44 3.88
N TYR A 331 2.69 9.18 4.93
CA TYR A 331 3.08 8.65 6.23
C TYR A 331 2.24 9.26 7.33
N ILE A 332 2.05 8.49 8.40
CA ILE A 332 1.29 8.92 9.57
C ILE A 332 2.25 9.68 10.50
N GLU A 333 1.96 10.94 10.79
CA GLU A 333 2.70 11.74 11.77
C GLU A 333 1.73 12.40 12.74
N GLY A 334 1.58 11.79 13.93
CA GLY A 334 0.58 12.22 14.90
C GLY A 334 -0.83 12.08 14.33
N THR A 335 -1.50 13.21 14.08
CA THR A 335 -2.84 13.25 13.48
C THR A 335 -2.85 13.69 12.01
N GLU A 336 -1.69 13.93 11.43
CA GLU A 336 -1.53 14.45 10.08
C GLU A 336 -0.87 13.42 9.16
N ILE A 337 -1.03 13.65 7.85
CA ILE A 337 -0.36 12.87 6.81
C ILE A 337 0.79 13.72 6.27
N SER A 338 1.99 13.18 6.33
CA SER A 338 3.21 13.81 5.82
C SER A 338 3.74 13.06 4.60
N ASP A 339 4.46 13.76 3.72
CA ASP A 339 5.16 13.18 2.57
C ASP A 339 6.51 12.53 2.93
N ASN A 340 6.99 12.75 4.16
CA ASN A 340 8.20 12.14 4.72
C ASN A 340 7.97 11.63 6.13
N ILE A 341 8.72 10.60 6.53
CA ILE A 341 8.67 10.01 7.87
C ILE A 341 9.97 10.28 8.64
N PRO A 342 9.90 10.61 9.94
CA PRO A 342 11.08 10.66 10.80
C PRO A 342 11.70 9.26 10.99
N MET A 343 12.99 9.14 10.70
CA MET A 343 13.80 7.93 10.86
C MET A 343 15.14 8.22 11.52
N HIS A 344 15.78 7.17 12.03
CA HIS A 344 17.14 7.26 12.56
C HIS A 344 18.17 7.31 11.42
N THR A 345 19.25 8.07 11.62
CA THR A 345 20.43 8.05 10.75
C THR A 345 20.98 6.62 10.62
N LEU A 346 21.28 6.21 9.38
CA LEU A 346 21.88 4.89 9.11
C LEU A 346 23.34 4.85 9.60
N ARG A 347 23.69 3.77 10.31
CA ARG A 347 25.06 3.53 10.79
C ARG A 347 25.75 2.48 9.94
N LYS A 348 27.00 2.75 9.55
CA LYS A 348 27.77 1.85 8.67
C LYS A 348 28.01 0.50 9.37
N GLY A 349 27.61 -0.58 8.72
CA GLY A 349 27.79 -1.95 9.23
C GLY A 349 26.70 -2.42 10.21
N GLU A 350 25.68 -1.59 10.46
CA GLU A 350 24.51 -1.97 11.24
C GLU A 350 23.31 -2.22 10.33
N HIS A 351 22.55 -3.28 10.60
CA HIS A 351 21.28 -3.50 9.93
C HIS A 351 20.20 -2.61 10.54
N TYR A 352 19.39 -2.03 9.68
CA TYR A 352 18.28 -1.19 10.10
C TYR A 352 17.00 -1.69 9.42
N HIS A 353 16.02 -2.05 10.25
CA HIS A 353 14.79 -2.71 9.81
C HIS A 353 13.57 -1.83 10.08
N VAL A 354 12.61 -1.91 9.17
CA VAL A 354 11.34 -1.21 9.22
C VAL A 354 10.22 -2.23 9.10
N GLY A 355 9.18 -2.05 9.92
CA GLY A 355 7.95 -2.81 9.86
C GLY A 355 6.85 -1.97 9.22
N MET A 356 6.11 -2.56 8.30
CA MET A 356 4.87 -2.03 7.74
C MET A 356 3.71 -2.86 8.28
N PHE A 357 2.82 -2.24 9.03
CA PHE A 357 1.77 -2.92 9.77
C PHE A 357 0.42 -2.78 9.08
N LEU A 358 -0.55 -3.57 9.53
CA LEU A 358 -1.92 -3.62 8.99
C LEU A 358 -1.99 -4.10 7.54
N THR A 359 -1.03 -4.93 7.12
CA THR A 359 -0.92 -5.46 5.74
C THR A 359 -1.73 -6.74 5.53
N GLY A 360 -2.36 -7.30 6.56
CA GLY A 360 -3.01 -8.62 6.45
C GLY A 360 -4.30 -8.65 5.64
N ALA A 361 -4.87 -7.51 5.29
CA ALA A 361 -6.07 -7.43 4.45
C ALA A 361 -5.72 -6.99 3.02
N TYR A 362 -6.18 -7.77 2.04
CA TYR A 362 -6.06 -7.55 0.58
C TYR A 362 -4.64 -7.58 -0.03
N GLN A 363 -3.59 -7.18 0.70
CA GLN A 363 -2.27 -6.93 0.12
C GLN A 363 -1.69 -8.17 -0.61
N ASP A 364 -1.68 -9.33 0.04
CA ASP A 364 -1.04 -10.54 -0.51
C ASP A 364 -1.71 -11.07 -1.79
N VAL A 365 -3.02 -10.83 -1.93
CA VAL A 365 -3.81 -11.29 -3.08
C VAL A 365 -3.71 -10.31 -4.24
N MET A 366 -3.53 -9.02 -3.95
CA MET A 366 -3.41 -7.96 -4.96
C MET A 366 -1.98 -7.73 -5.43
N GLY A 367 -0.98 -8.25 -4.72
CA GLY A 367 0.43 -8.11 -5.07
C GLY A 367 0.76 -8.67 -6.45
N ASP A 368 1.46 -7.87 -7.26
CA ASP A 368 1.95 -8.26 -8.59
C ASP A 368 3.48 -8.49 -8.60
N MET A 369 3.96 -9.26 -9.58
CA MET A 369 5.37 -9.57 -9.78
C MET A 369 6.09 -8.49 -10.62
N HIS A 370 5.86 -7.22 -10.30
CA HIS A 370 6.54 -6.11 -10.96
C HIS A 370 8.06 -6.27 -10.83
N ASN A 371 8.81 -6.06 -11.92
CA ASN A 371 10.24 -6.38 -12.01
C ASN A 371 10.63 -7.83 -11.67
N LEU A 372 9.69 -8.77 -11.77
CA LEU A 372 9.89 -10.17 -11.41
C LEU A 372 10.22 -10.39 -9.92
N PHE A 373 9.90 -9.43 -9.06
CA PHE A 373 9.93 -9.67 -7.60
C PHE A 373 8.74 -10.55 -7.22
N GLY A 374 9.00 -11.74 -6.71
CA GLY A 374 7.95 -12.63 -6.25
C GLY A 374 7.59 -12.40 -4.79
N ARG A 375 6.81 -13.31 -4.19
CA ARG A 375 6.38 -13.18 -2.79
C ARG A 375 7.57 -13.19 -1.83
N LEU A 376 7.44 -12.42 -0.75
CA LEU A 376 8.35 -12.46 0.40
C LEU A 376 8.26 -13.81 1.13
N THR A 377 9.29 -14.13 1.92
CA THR A 377 9.23 -15.24 2.87
C THR A 377 8.23 -14.89 3.97
N GLU A 378 7.31 -15.80 4.24
CA GLU A 378 6.29 -15.67 5.27
C GLU A 378 6.65 -16.56 6.46
N VAL A 379 6.44 -16.03 7.67
CA VAL A 379 6.75 -16.72 8.92
C VAL A 379 5.53 -16.64 9.82
N HIS A 380 5.01 -17.80 10.22
CA HIS A 380 3.87 -17.88 11.14
C HIS A 380 4.38 -18.00 12.56
N ILE A 381 4.07 -17.00 13.38
CA ILE A 381 4.56 -16.88 14.76
C ILE A 381 3.39 -17.06 15.71
N TYR A 382 3.56 -17.93 16.70
CA TYR A 382 2.57 -18.20 17.73
C TYR A 382 3.15 -17.93 19.10
N CYS A 383 2.30 -17.42 19.99
CA CYS A 383 2.57 -17.21 21.40
C CYS A 383 1.52 -18.01 22.19
N HIS A 384 1.94 -18.67 23.28
CA HIS A 384 1.01 -19.30 24.20
C HIS A 384 0.82 -18.39 25.42
N ASP A 385 -0.44 -18.02 25.72
CA ASP A 385 -0.77 -17.17 26.87
C ASP A 385 -0.28 -17.75 28.21
N ASP A 386 -0.13 -19.08 28.27
CA ASP A 386 0.31 -19.83 29.46
C ASP A 386 1.83 -19.85 29.66
N GLU A 387 2.63 -19.42 28.68
CA GLU A 387 4.10 -19.40 28.74
C GLU A 387 4.65 -17.97 28.52
N PRO A 388 4.94 -17.22 29.61
CA PRO A 388 5.37 -15.83 29.50
C PRO A 388 6.68 -15.69 28.71
N GLY A 389 6.61 -15.03 27.56
CA GLY A 389 7.78 -14.64 26.77
C GLY A 389 8.24 -15.66 25.73
N ASP A 390 7.59 -16.82 25.61
CA ASP A 390 7.93 -17.81 24.59
C ASP A 390 7.00 -17.70 23.39
N PHE A 391 7.60 -17.34 22.25
CA PHE A 391 7.01 -17.52 20.93
C PHE A 391 7.70 -18.66 20.22
N TYR A 392 7.00 -19.32 19.30
CA TYR A 392 7.62 -20.28 18.39
C TYR A 392 7.22 -19.97 16.95
N ILE A 393 8.07 -20.40 16.03
CA ILE A 393 7.81 -20.35 14.60
C ILE A 393 7.11 -21.66 14.25
N GLU A 394 5.83 -21.60 13.92
CA GLU A 394 5.05 -22.77 13.49
C GLU A 394 5.46 -23.17 12.07
N GLU A 395 5.48 -22.19 11.17
CA GLU A 395 5.71 -22.42 9.75
C GLU A 395 6.59 -21.32 9.16
N VAL A 396 7.46 -21.71 8.23
CA VAL A 396 8.20 -20.80 7.36
C VAL A 396 7.87 -21.18 5.93
N VAL A 397 7.15 -20.30 5.24
CA VAL A 397 6.84 -20.46 3.82
C VAL A 397 7.90 -19.68 3.03
N PRO A 398 8.80 -20.36 2.29
CA PRO A 398 9.85 -19.67 1.56
C PRO A 398 9.28 -18.70 0.53
N GLY A 399 9.89 -17.52 0.42
CA GLY A 399 9.59 -16.58 -0.65
C GLY A 399 9.82 -17.17 -2.03
N THR A 400 9.25 -16.53 -3.04
CA THR A 400 9.31 -17.06 -4.42
C THR A 400 10.74 -16.98 -4.95
N ALA A 401 11.28 -18.12 -5.40
CA ALA A 401 12.59 -18.17 -6.04
C ALA A 401 12.55 -17.56 -7.46
N ALA A 402 13.69 -17.05 -7.93
CA ALA A 402 13.81 -16.45 -9.27
C ALA A 402 13.41 -17.44 -10.38
N GLU A 403 13.77 -18.72 -10.23
CA GLU A 403 13.35 -19.77 -11.15
C GLU A 403 11.83 -19.89 -11.24
N LYS A 404 11.12 -19.74 -10.11
CA LYS A 404 9.67 -19.90 -10.09
C LYS A 404 8.94 -18.72 -10.74
N VAL A 405 9.49 -17.52 -10.57
CA VAL A 405 8.99 -16.34 -11.30
C VAL A 405 9.22 -16.50 -12.80
N LEU A 406 10.42 -16.95 -13.21
CA LEU A 406 10.73 -17.20 -14.61
C LEU A 406 9.83 -18.28 -15.23
N GLU A 407 9.54 -19.36 -14.51
CA GLU A 407 8.57 -20.39 -14.94
C GLU A 407 7.17 -19.81 -15.17
N THR A 408 6.71 -18.92 -14.28
CA THR A 408 5.43 -18.21 -14.44
C THR A 408 5.42 -17.41 -15.74
N MET A 409 6.56 -16.79 -16.07
CA MET A 409 6.81 -16.09 -17.34
C MET A 409 7.09 -17.01 -18.54
N GLN A 410 6.81 -18.32 -18.40
CA GLN A 410 6.95 -19.34 -19.44
C GLN A 410 8.40 -19.63 -19.87
N TYR A 411 9.39 -19.31 -19.03
CA TYR A 411 10.76 -19.75 -19.24
C TYR A 411 10.98 -21.17 -18.72
N ASN A 412 11.84 -21.92 -19.42
CA ASN A 412 12.33 -23.21 -18.96
C ASN A 412 13.71 -23.02 -18.32
N THR A 413 13.74 -22.95 -16.99
CA THR A 413 14.94 -22.66 -16.18
C THR A 413 16.01 -23.74 -16.34
N ASP A 414 15.64 -25.01 -16.45
CA ASP A 414 16.54 -26.12 -16.77
C ASP A 414 17.28 -25.92 -18.11
N TYR A 415 16.55 -25.48 -19.14
CA TYR A 415 17.12 -25.20 -20.45
C TYR A 415 18.03 -23.97 -20.43
N MET A 416 17.67 -22.95 -19.65
CA MET A 416 18.52 -21.77 -19.44
C MET A 416 19.84 -22.16 -18.77
N ALA A 417 19.80 -22.93 -17.68
CA ALA A 417 20.99 -23.44 -16.99
C ALA A 417 21.89 -24.26 -17.92
N LYS A 418 21.31 -25.17 -18.70
CA LYS A 418 22.04 -25.95 -19.73
C LYS A 418 22.69 -25.06 -20.79
N THR A 419 22.03 -23.98 -21.19
CA THR A 419 22.53 -23.06 -22.22
C THR A 419 23.70 -22.22 -21.70
N VAL A 420 23.61 -21.72 -20.46
CA VAL A 420 24.71 -21.01 -19.79
C VAL A 420 25.90 -21.95 -19.60
N LYS A 421 25.68 -23.16 -19.09
CA LYS A 421 26.71 -24.18 -18.92
C LYS A 421 27.45 -24.49 -20.23
N LYS A 422 26.72 -24.71 -21.34
CA LYS A 422 27.34 -24.92 -22.66
C LYS A 422 28.21 -23.75 -23.10
N SER A 423 27.81 -22.52 -22.78
CA SER A 423 28.58 -21.32 -23.11
C SER A 423 29.85 -21.23 -22.29
N ILE A 424 29.80 -21.56 -21.00
CA ILE A 424 30.96 -21.65 -20.11
C ILE A 424 31.93 -22.75 -20.59
N ASP A 425 31.42 -23.96 -20.85
CA ASP A 425 32.22 -25.09 -21.34
C ASP A 425 32.97 -24.76 -22.64
N ARG A 426 32.37 -23.95 -23.52
CA ARG A 426 33.00 -23.48 -24.75
C ARG A 426 34.20 -22.57 -24.47
N GLU A 427 34.08 -21.63 -23.53
CA GLU A 427 35.18 -20.73 -23.17
C GLU A 427 36.29 -21.47 -22.40
N VAL A 428 35.94 -22.50 -21.60
CA VAL A 428 36.90 -23.42 -21.00
C VAL A 428 37.68 -24.19 -22.07
N ARG A 429 37.01 -24.72 -23.11
CA ARG A 429 37.68 -25.42 -24.23
C ARG A 429 38.60 -24.53 -25.04
N LYS A 430 38.30 -23.24 -25.16
CA LYS A 430 39.17 -22.25 -25.82
C LYS A 430 40.36 -21.82 -24.95
N GLY A 431 40.37 -22.19 -23.67
CA GLY A 431 41.42 -21.82 -22.73
C GLY A 431 41.28 -20.40 -22.16
N HIS A 432 40.15 -19.72 -22.36
CA HIS A 432 39.90 -18.40 -21.78
C HIS A 432 39.54 -18.45 -20.29
N ILE A 433 38.97 -19.57 -19.83
CA ILE A 433 38.54 -19.78 -18.44
C ILE A 433 39.11 -21.10 -17.93
N ALA A 434 39.61 -21.13 -16.69
CA ALA A 434 40.06 -22.37 -16.08
C ALA A 434 38.89 -23.33 -15.80
N PRO A 435 39.03 -24.66 -15.95
CA PRO A 435 37.91 -25.59 -15.73
C PRO A 435 37.24 -25.48 -14.36
N ARG A 436 38.04 -25.29 -13.29
CA ARG A 436 37.53 -25.09 -11.93
C ARG A 436 36.69 -23.81 -11.80
N GLU A 437 37.06 -22.77 -12.52
CA GLU A 437 36.32 -21.51 -12.55
C GLU A 437 35.02 -21.66 -13.35
N GLY A 438 35.03 -22.42 -14.45
CA GLY A 438 33.81 -22.74 -15.20
C GLY A 438 32.76 -23.47 -14.36
N VAL A 439 33.17 -24.43 -13.53
CA VAL A 439 32.26 -25.09 -12.57
C VAL A 439 31.68 -24.07 -11.59
N ARG A 440 32.52 -23.21 -10.99
CA ARG A 440 32.05 -22.17 -10.06
C ARG A 440 31.02 -21.23 -10.69
N TRP A 441 31.19 -20.85 -11.95
CA TRP A 441 30.22 -20.01 -12.66
C TRP A 441 28.89 -20.72 -12.93
N THR A 442 28.94 -22.02 -13.22
CA THR A 442 27.74 -22.85 -13.40
C THR A 442 26.97 -22.97 -12.08
N ASP A 443 27.65 -23.35 -11.00
CA ASP A 443 27.07 -23.47 -9.66
C ASP A 443 26.50 -22.12 -9.18
N TYR A 444 27.19 -21.02 -9.48
CA TYR A 444 26.73 -19.68 -9.16
C TYR A 444 25.41 -19.34 -9.88
N TYR A 445 25.32 -19.63 -11.18
CA TYR A 445 24.10 -19.37 -11.96
C TYR A 445 22.90 -20.18 -11.45
N GLU A 446 23.09 -21.49 -11.18
CA GLU A 446 22.04 -22.34 -10.63
C GLU A 446 21.61 -21.87 -9.23
N LYS A 447 22.55 -21.42 -8.39
CA LYS A 447 22.24 -20.82 -7.09
C LYS A 447 21.50 -19.48 -7.18
N CYS A 448 21.73 -18.71 -8.24
CA CYS A 448 20.96 -17.49 -8.51
C CYS A 448 19.51 -17.83 -8.90
N LEU A 449 19.30 -18.85 -9.73
CA LEU A 449 17.95 -19.32 -10.11
C LEU A 449 17.15 -19.82 -8.89
N ALA A 450 17.76 -20.64 -8.04
CA ALA A 450 17.13 -21.15 -6.82
C ALA A 450 17.02 -20.09 -5.70
N GLY A 451 17.61 -18.91 -5.89
CA GLY A 451 17.66 -17.85 -4.88
C GLY A 451 16.39 -17.01 -4.85
N THR A 452 16.21 -16.26 -3.75
CA THR A 452 15.20 -15.20 -3.64
C THR A 452 15.34 -14.16 -4.77
N THR A 453 14.22 -13.56 -5.15
CA THR A 453 14.18 -12.43 -6.10
C THR A 453 14.73 -11.14 -5.49
N TYR A 454 14.82 -11.05 -4.16
CA TYR A 454 15.26 -9.85 -3.44
C TYR A 454 16.79 -9.80 -3.25
N LEU A 455 17.30 -8.63 -2.84
CA LEU A 455 18.74 -8.44 -2.67
C LEU A 455 19.28 -9.27 -1.50
N LYS A 456 20.51 -9.77 -1.66
CA LYS A 456 21.31 -10.34 -0.57
C LYS A 456 22.23 -9.24 -0.06
N VAL A 457 22.06 -8.86 1.21
CA VAL A 457 22.68 -7.69 1.84
C VAL A 457 23.67 -8.14 2.89
#